data_AF-A0A2V9JIU6-F1
#
_entry.id   AF-A0A2V9JIU6-F1
#
_cell.length_a   1.000
_cell.length_b   1.000
_cell.length_c   1.000
_cell.angle_alpha   90.00
_cell.angle_beta   90.00
_cell.angle_gamma   90.00
#
_symmetry.space_group_name_H-M   'P 1'
#
loop_
_entity.id
_entity.type
_entity.pdbx_description
1 polymer ?
#
loop_
_entity_poly.entity_id
_entity_poly.type
_entity_poly.pdbx_seq_one_letter_code
_entity_poly.pdbx_strand_id
1 'polypeptide(L)'
;QCLSEDLWFRSILGIDPGAPPLPDKETRIAFILRYATDSAQRLQKLSAQDQGWWQEEVPFFDTRRSRAWIMVRRIAHTAHHRGQQTALLRMLNREIHSTYGPTADTGGLPRN
;
A
#
# COMPACT_ATOMS: atom_id res chain seq x y z
N GLN A 1 -6.26 5.26 1.00
CA GLN A 1 -5.23 4.21 1.14
C GLN A 1 -5.53 3.29 2.33
N CYS A 2 -5.65 3.80 3.56
CA CYS A 2 -5.83 2.98 4.77
C CYS A 2 -7.02 2.02 4.73
N LEU A 3 -8.24 2.53 4.47
CA LEU A 3 -9.46 1.70 4.36
C LEU A 3 -9.35 0.59 3.32
N SER A 4 -8.93 0.94 2.10
CA SER A 4 -8.83 -0.02 1.00
C SER A 4 -7.80 -1.11 1.29
N GLU A 5 -6.65 -0.76 1.86
CA GLU A 5 -5.63 -1.75 2.19
C GLU A 5 -6.07 -2.65 3.35
N ASP A 6 -6.70 -2.09 4.37
CA ASP A 6 -7.24 -2.86 5.48
C ASP A 6 -8.27 -3.90 5.04
N LEU A 7 -9.23 -3.53 4.19
CA LEU A 7 -10.20 -4.47 3.62
C LEU A 7 -9.54 -5.60 2.83
N TRP A 8 -8.50 -5.31 2.05
CA TRP A 8 -7.75 -6.34 1.33
C TRP A 8 -7.06 -7.30 2.29
N PHE A 9 -6.38 -6.77 3.30
CA PHE A 9 -5.64 -7.58 4.25
C PHE A 9 -6.57 -8.45 5.10
N ARG A 10 -7.62 -7.85 5.69
CA ARG A 10 -8.56 -8.56 6.56
C ARG A 10 -9.41 -9.57 5.79
N SER A 11 -10.04 -9.14 4.70
CA SER A 11 -11.09 -9.92 4.04
C SER A 11 -10.58 -10.89 2.98
N ILE A 12 -9.38 -10.67 2.43
CA ILE A 12 -8.83 -11.50 1.34
C ILE A 12 -7.59 -12.25 1.79
N LEU A 13 -6.63 -11.55 2.42
CA LEU A 13 -5.39 -12.17 2.88
C LEU A 13 -5.52 -12.82 4.28
N GLY A 14 -6.61 -12.57 5.01
CA GLY A 14 -6.81 -13.11 6.36
C GLY A 14 -5.85 -12.54 7.41
N ILE A 15 -5.29 -11.34 7.17
CA ILE A 15 -4.35 -10.66 8.07
C ILE A 15 -5.05 -9.44 8.68
N ASP A 16 -5.25 -9.49 10.00
CA ASP A 16 -5.80 -8.36 10.77
C ASP A 16 -4.66 -7.53 11.38
N PRO A 17 -4.49 -6.23 11.08
CA PRO A 17 -3.47 -5.39 11.74
C PRO A 17 -3.78 -5.07 13.22
N GLY A 18 -4.98 -5.39 13.73
CA GLY A 18 -5.34 -5.23 15.14
C GLY A 18 -5.79 -3.83 15.54
N ALA A 19 -6.02 -2.94 14.58
CA ALA A 19 -6.48 -1.59 14.82
C ALA A 19 -7.47 -1.12 13.74
N PRO A 20 -8.35 -0.13 14.02
CA PRO A 20 -9.20 0.46 13.01
C PRO A 20 -8.39 1.06 11.86
N PRO A 21 -8.87 1.03 10.60
CA PRO A 21 -8.08 1.54 9.46
C PRO A 21 -7.94 3.06 9.41
N LEU A 22 -8.83 3.81 10.07
CA LEU A 22 -8.80 5.27 10.07
C LEU A 22 -8.17 5.79 11.37
N PRO A 23 -7.50 6.95 11.33
CA PRO A 23 -7.12 7.67 12.53
C PRO A 23 -8.35 8.31 13.19
N ASP A 24 -8.29 8.54 14.50
CA ASP A 24 -9.39 9.19 15.25
C ASP A 24 -9.60 10.65 14.82
N LYS A 25 -8.53 11.31 14.33
CA LYS A 25 -8.58 12.65 13.74
C LYS A 25 -8.09 12.58 12.30
N GLU A 26 -8.93 13.00 11.36
CA GLU A 26 -8.65 12.96 9.92
C GLU A 26 -7.73 14.12 9.45
N THR A 27 -6.52 14.17 10.00
CA THR A 27 -5.47 15.09 9.54
C THR A 27 -4.47 14.36 8.66
N ARG A 28 -3.77 15.09 7.78
CA ARG A 28 -2.73 14.52 6.91
C ARG A 28 -1.71 13.68 7.68
N ILE A 29 -1.19 14.21 8.79
CA ILE A 29 -0.18 13.53 9.58
C ILE A 29 -0.74 12.29 10.28
N ALA A 30 -1.98 12.36 10.78
CA ALA A 30 -2.61 11.22 11.44
C ALA A 30 -2.86 10.06 10.46
N PHE A 31 -3.23 10.36 9.21
CA PHE A 31 -3.31 9.32 8.15
C PHE A 31 -1.95 8.67 7.87
N ILE A 32 -0.88 9.46 7.78
CA ILE A 32 0.48 8.95 7.54
C ILE A 32 0.91 8.03 8.68
N LEU A 33 0.71 8.46 9.93
CA LEU A 33 1.06 7.67 11.11
C LEU A 33 0.23 6.38 11.20
N ARG A 34 -1.10 6.47 11.01
CA ARG A 34 -1.97 5.28 10.99
C ARG A 34 -1.53 4.28 9.92
N TYR A 35 -1.27 4.77 8.70
CA TYR A 35 -0.83 3.92 7.60
C TYR A 35 0.50 3.23 7.93
N ALA A 36 1.48 3.97 8.45
CA ALA A 36 2.79 3.42 8.82
C ALA A 36 2.68 2.35 9.92
N THR A 37 1.92 2.61 10.98
CA THR A 37 1.71 1.66 12.07
C THR A 37 1.05 0.38 11.56
N ASP A 38 -0.04 0.48 10.80
CA ASP A 38 -0.73 -0.70 10.31
C ASP A 38 0.11 -1.48 9.29
N SER A 39 0.85 -0.78 8.41
CA SER A 39 1.78 -1.42 7.46
C SER A 39 2.87 -2.21 8.17
N ALA A 40 3.40 -1.72 9.30
CA ALA A 40 4.38 -2.45 10.09
C ALA A 40 3.80 -3.74 10.68
N GLN A 41 2.57 -3.69 11.20
CA GLN A 41 1.85 -4.87 11.71
C GLN A 41 1.57 -5.89 10.60
N ARG A 42 1.13 -5.41 9.42
CA ARG A 42 0.93 -6.25 8.23
C ARG A 42 2.23 -6.93 7.81
N LEU A 43 3.33 -6.18 7.73
CA LEU A 43 4.64 -6.70 7.34
C LEU A 43 5.13 -7.80 8.30
N GLN A 44 5.00 -7.59 9.61
CA GLN A 44 5.36 -8.61 10.60
C GLN A 44 4.57 -9.90 10.38
N LYS A 45 3.26 -9.81 10.16
CA LYS A 45 2.40 -10.98 9.92
C LYS A 45 2.69 -11.67 8.60
N LEU A 46 2.96 -10.91 7.54
CA LEU A 46 3.37 -11.44 6.24
C LEU A 46 4.71 -12.18 6.31
N SER A 47 5.67 -11.65 7.09
CA SER A 47 7.00 -12.26 7.23
C SER A 47 6.99 -13.61 7.93
N ALA A 48 5.92 -13.92 8.67
CA ALA A 48 5.74 -15.20 9.36
C ALA A 48 5.09 -16.28 8.46
N GLN A 49 4.64 -15.93 7.25
CA GLN A 49 3.95 -16.87 6.36
C GLN A 49 4.95 -17.68 5.55
N ASP A 50 4.65 -18.98 5.40
CA ASP A 50 5.46 -19.89 4.61
C ASP A 50 5.05 -19.95 3.13
N GLN A 51 5.80 -20.73 2.35
CA GLN A 51 5.55 -20.93 0.92
C GLN A 51 4.16 -21.50 0.63
N GLY A 52 3.65 -22.39 1.49
CA GLY A 52 2.34 -23.01 1.33
C GLY A 52 1.22 -21.98 1.44
N TRP A 53 1.31 -21.10 2.43
CA TRP A 53 0.36 -20.00 2.61
C TRP A 53 0.32 -19.05 1.41
N TRP A 54 1.48 -18.78 0.81
CA TRP A 54 1.60 -17.93 -0.38
C TRP A 54 1.02 -18.56 -1.66
N GLN A 55 1.15 -19.88 -1.79
CA GLN A 55 0.66 -20.65 -2.94
C GLN A 55 -0.83 -20.96 -2.86
N GLU A 56 -1.41 -21.01 -1.65
CA GLU A 56 -2.83 -21.28 -1.44
C GLU A 56 -3.70 -20.30 -2.23
N GLU A 57 -4.64 -20.85 -3.00
CA GLU A 57 -5.66 -20.08 -3.69
C GLU A 57 -6.82 -19.74 -2.76
N VAL A 58 -7.12 -18.44 -2.66
CA VAL A 58 -8.26 -17.93 -1.89
C VAL A 58 -9.29 -17.28 -2.81
N PRO A 59 -10.56 -17.15 -2.36
CA PRO A 59 -11.54 -16.36 -3.09
C PRO A 59 -11.05 -14.93 -3.32
N PHE A 60 -11.16 -14.46 -4.56
CA PHE A 60 -10.84 -13.11 -4.98
C PHE A 60 -11.94 -12.65 -5.94
N PHE A 61 -12.96 -11.98 -5.41
CA PHE A 61 -14.20 -11.62 -6.13
C PHE A 61 -14.87 -12.86 -6.76
N ASP A 62 -15.02 -12.89 -8.08
CA ASP A 62 -15.64 -13.95 -8.87
C ASP A 62 -14.65 -15.06 -9.28
N THR A 63 -13.40 -14.95 -8.86
CA THR A 63 -12.35 -15.90 -9.23
C THR A 63 -11.56 -16.37 -8.00
N ARG A 64 -10.64 -17.31 -8.21
CA ARG A 64 -9.68 -17.77 -7.20
C ARG A 64 -8.27 -17.41 -7.63
N ARG A 65 -7.46 -16.92 -6.70
CA ARG A 65 -6.06 -16.54 -6.98
C ARG A 65 -5.19 -16.89 -5.78
N SER A 66 -3.93 -17.22 -6.03
CA SER A 66 -2.95 -17.39 -4.96
C SER A 66 -2.76 -16.10 -4.17
N ARG A 67 -2.48 -16.21 -2.86
CA ARG A 67 -2.16 -15.03 -2.04
C ARG A 67 -0.98 -14.25 -2.60
N ALA A 68 0.00 -14.93 -3.19
CA ALA A 68 1.12 -14.28 -3.89
C ALA A 68 0.64 -13.39 -5.04
N TRP A 69 -0.25 -13.90 -5.91
CA TRP A 69 -0.81 -13.11 -7.00
C TRP A 69 -1.61 -11.91 -6.49
N ILE A 70 -2.43 -12.12 -5.46
CA ILE A 70 -3.24 -11.07 -4.83
C ILE A 70 -2.35 -9.97 -4.24
N MET A 71 -1.23 -10.33 -3.60
CA MET A 71 -0.28 -9.36 -3.05
C MET A 71 0.38 -8.51 -4.15
N VAL A 72 0.78 -9.13 -5.27
CA VAL A 72 1.29 -8.39 -6.44
C VAL A 72 0.22 -7.42 -6.97
N ARG A 73 -1.04 -7.85 -7.04
CA ARG A 73 -2.15 -6.98 -7.44
C ARG A 73 -2.34 -5.81 -6.47
N ARG A 74 -2.21 -6.03 -5.15
CA ARG A 74 -2.29 -5.00 -4.11
C ARG A 74 -1.18 -3.95 -4.24
N ILE A 75 0.04 -4.40 -4.53
CA ILE A 75 1.20 -3.52 -4.80
C ILE A 75 0.92 -2.65 -6.03
N ALA A 76 0.49 -3.25 -7.14
CA ALA A 76 0.17 -2.53 -8.37
C ALA A 76 -0.97 -1.51 -8.16
N HIS A 77 -2.00 -1.88 -7.40
CA HIS A 77 -3.11 -0.98 -7.06
C HIS A 77 -2.66 0.23 -6.24
N THR A 78 -1.78 0.01 -5.24
CA THR A 78 -1.19 1.11 -4.46
C THR A 78 -0.32 2.02 -5.33
N ALA A 79 0.51 1.46 -6.22
CA ALA A 79 1.33 2.24 -7.15
C ALA A 79 0.46 3.09 -8.09
N HIS A 80 -0.63 2.52 -8.62
CA HIS A 80 -1.58 3.22 -9.49
C HIS A 80 -2.16 4.48 -8.83
N HIS A 81 -2.70 4.35 -7.61
CA HIS A 81 -3.26 5.51 -6.89
C HIS A 81 -2.21 6.51 -6.43
N ARG A 82 -1.00 6.05 -6.07
CA ARG A 82 0.12 6.96 -5.80
C ARG A 82 0.48 7.79 -7.05
N GLY A 83 0.40 7.20 -8.24
CA GLY A 83 0.56 7.92 -9.51
C GLY A 83 -0.49 9.03 -9.69
N GLN A 84 -1.77 8.74 -9.42
CA GLN A 84 -2.84 9.74 -9.46
C GLN A 84 -2.59 10.90 -8.47
N GLN A 85 -2.20 10.59 -7.23
CA GLN A 85 -1.85 11.62 -6.24
C GLN A 85 -0.64 12.47 -6.67
N THR A 86 0.35 11.84 -7.29
CA THR A 86 1.53 12.54 -7.83
C THR A 86 1.13 13.55 -8.91
N ALA A 87 0.21 13.19 -9.79
CA ALA A 87 -0.31 14.10 -10.81
C ALA A 87 -1.07 15.29 -10.18
N LEU A 88 -1.92 15.05 -9.17
CA LEU A 88 -2.63 16.11 -8.44
C LEU A 88 -1.67 17.07 -7.74
N LEU A 89 -0.61 16.56 -7.12
CA LEU A 89 0.42 17.39 -6.47
C LEU A 89 1.13 18.30 -7.49
N ARG A 90 1.46 17.77 -8.68
CA ARG A 90 2.03 18.58 -9.77
C ARG A 90 1.09 19.68 -10.24
N MET A 91 -0.19 19.39 -10.44
CA MET A 91 -1.19 20.39 -10.83
C MET A 91 -1.34 21.52 -9.80
N LEU A 92 -0.99 21.25 -8.54
CA LEU A 92 -0.96 22.23 -7.45
C LEU A 92 0.42 22.86 -7.24
N ASN A 93 1.34 22.72 -8.20
CA ASN A 93 2.73 23.22 -8.13
C ASN A 93 3.46 22.79 -6.84
N ARG A 94 3.25 21.54 -6.38
CA ARG A 94 3.97 20.97 -5.25
C ARG A 94 5.21 20.22 -5.72
N GLU A 95 6.30 20.38 -4.98
CA GLU A 95 7.48 19.52 -5.13
C GLU A 95 7.12 18.08 -4.79
N ILE A 96 7.66 17.15 -5.57
CA ILE A 96 7.45 15.71 -5.40
C ILE A 96 8.78 14.98 -5.45
N HIS A 97 8.89 13.90 -4.68
CA HIS A 97 10.01 12.98 -4.82
C HIS A 97 9.87 12.14 -6.09
N SER A 98 11.02 11.74 -6.64
CA SER A 98 11.07 10.78 -7.75
C SER A 98 10.29 9.50 -7.42
N THR A 99 9.55 8.99 -8.41
CA THR A 99 8.77 7.76 -8.31
C THR A 99 9.30 6.63 -9.21
N TYR A 100 10.17 6.92 -10.19
CA TYR A 100 10.88 5.96 -11.02
C TYR A 100 12.11 6.65 -11.66
N GLY A 101 13.31 6.50 -11.08
CA GLY A 101 14.51 7.18 -11.59
C GLY A 101 14.41 8.71 -11.60
N PRO A 102 15.40 9.46 -12.14
CA PRO A 102 15.34 10.91 -12.12
C PRO A 102 14.08 11.43 -12.82
N THR A 103 13.22 12.15 -12.10
CA THR A 103 12.07 12.87 -12.68
C THR A 103 12.45 14.32 -12.92
N ALA A 104 11.83 15.00 -13.90
CA ALA A 104 12.12 16.40 -14.24
C ALA A 104 12.05 17.40 -13.05
N ASP A 105 11.40 16.99 -11.95
CA ASP A 105 11.21 17.75 -10.71
C ASP A 105 12.29 17.46 -9.63
N THR A 106 13.40 16.78 -9.92
CA THR A 106 14.38 16.45 -8.86
C THR A 106 15.16 17.68 -8.38
N GLY A 107 14.65 18.28 -7.30
CA GLY A 107 15.42 19.05 -6.31
C GLY A 107 16.35 18.20 -5.42
N GLY A 108 16.68 16.96 -5.82
CA GLY A 108 17.75 16.11 -5.26
C GLY A 108 17.31 14.67 -4.89
N LEU A 109 18.07 13.58 -5.09
CA LEU A 109 19.33 13.20 -5.78
C LEU A 109 19.31 11.64 -5.93
N PRO A 110 20.10 10.94 -6.81
CA PRO A 110 21.49 11.25 -7.21
C PRO A 110 21.79 11.37 -8.72
N ARG A 111 22.84 12.16 -9.02
CA ARG A 111 23.82 11.86 -10.07
C ARG A 111 24.95 11.05 -9.42
N ASN A 112 25.36 10.00 -10.12
CA ASN A 112 26.46 9.05 -9.89
C ASN A 112 27.31 9.23 -8.64
#